data_AF-A0A812K6S8-F1
#
_entry.id   AF-A0A812K6S8-F1
#
_cell.length_a   1.000
_cell.length_b   1.000
_cell.length_c   1.000
_cell.angle_alpha   90.00
_cell.angle_beta   90.00
_cell.angle_gamma   90.00
#
_symmetry.space_group_name_H-M   'P 1'
#
loop_
_entity.id
_entity.type
_entity.pdbx_description
1 polymer ?
#
loop_
_entity_poly.entity_id
_entity_poly.type
_entity_poly.pdbx_seq_one_letter_code
_entity_poly.pdbx_strand_id
1 'polypeptide(L)'
;MADQDIAHSWLGSFSLALESRDYEGLSKLFAESCAWRDLLSFTWDIQTMEGKKPILEMVSSILDRVKPHSWVLTGVTDADGIITAQFVFQTACASCIGQVRLRNGLCWTLLTAAQALHGHEEKRGLSRELGGHPKAMRRRALPPACAEPDPFVVIVGGSQCGVTLGARLKQLGQNVRPGDAWRHRYDSLRLHFQVSYCEFPYLPFPDHWPKYLTKDQMADWIDIYASLMNVDLWTRSRCVKAEWDEVKSSWTVHVEKDGTCVQLHPRHLVIATGLNGTAHTPKLQNQGAFAGVTMHSSQYVSGASQEGKKVVVVGSGTSAHDICQDLWEHGAEVTMIQRSPTPITKVSTHQRVCLQRLYSEEARAGGMSTEAADLEFMSTPYRLLLEKQRRASFELKEQDADLLQRLEKGELRNMWKRTNVEGLWLHGGNLLQNRIYSLFLALQLKARYVNIPTPVYNAHNKGFEFLGA
;
A
#
# COMPACT_ATOMS: atom_id res chain seq x y z
N MET A 1 32.69 3.00 -24.50
CA MET A 1 32.19 4.32 -24.07
C MET A 1 31.94 4.22 -22.59
N ALA A 2 32.30 5.22 -21.79
CA ALA A 2 31.96 5.20 -20.38
C ALA A 2 30.42 5.29 -20.24
N ASP A 3 29.84 4.69 -19.19
CA ASP A 3 28.37 4.68 -18.99
C ASP A 3 27.78 6.09 -18.98
N GLN A 4 28.55 7.05 -18.49
CA GLN A 4 28.22 8.47 -18.49
C GLN A 4 28.14 9.06 -19.91
N ASP A 5 28.99 8.64 -20.84
CA ASP A 5 28.94 9.08 -22.25
C ASP A 5 27.67 8.55 -22.94
N ILE A 6 27.29 7.30 -22.65
CA ILE A 6 26.09 6.67 -23.21
C ILE A 6 24.84 7.41 -22.71
N ALA A 7 24.76 7.68 -21.40
CA ALA A 7 23.66 8.43 -20.81
C ALA A 7 23.58 9.86 -21.38
N HIS A 8 24.71 10.55 -21.51
CA HIS A 8 24.78 11.91 -22.05
C HIS A 8 24.37 11.95 -23.53
N SER A 9 24.86 11.00 -24.33
CA SER A 9 24.52 10.87 -25.75
C SER A 9 23.03 10.59 -25.95
N TRP A 10 22.46 9.68 -25.15
CA TRP A 10 21.03 9.37 -25.21
C TRP A 10 20.18 10.58 -24.84
N LEU A 11 20.49 11.27 -23.73
CA LEU A 11 19.71 12.43 -23.29
C LEU A 11 19.79 13.59 -24.28
N GLY A 12 20.97 13.85 -24.85
CA GLY A 12 21.16 14.86 -25.90
C GLY A 12 20.35 14.52 -27.17
N SER A 13 20.38 13.27 -27.60
CA SER A 13 19.59 12.81 -28.76
C SER A 13 18.09 12.90 -28.49
N PHE A 14 17.66 12.57 -27.27
CA PHE A 14 16.27 12.68 -26.84
C PHE A 14 15.79 14.14 -26.85
N SER A 15 16.58 15.06 -26.28
CA SER A 15 16.30 16.51 -26.33
C SER A 15 16.17 17.00 -27.77
N LEU A 16 17.14 16.67 -28.62
CA LEU A 16 17.17 17.12 -30.02
C LEU A 16 15.97 16.58 -30.80
N ALA A 17 15.61 15.30 -30.61
CA ALA A 17 14.46 14.69 -31.28
C ALA A 17 13.14 15.38 -30.88
N LEU A 18 12.98 15.75 -29.60
CA LEU A 18 11.84 16.53 -29.14
C LEU A 18 11.85 17.95 -29.72
N GLU A 19 12.97 18.67 -29.66
CA GLU A 19 13.07 20.04 -30.18
C GLU A 19 12.80 20.13 -31.69
N SER A 20 13.28 19.15 -32.45
CA SER A 20 13.13 19.10 -33.91
C SER A 20 11.84 18.43 -34.40
N ARG A 21 11.01 17.88 -33.49
CA ARG A 21 9.84 17.04 -33.82
C ARG A 21 10.19 15.82 -34.68
N ASP A 22 11.38 15.28 -34.50
CA ASP A 22 11.83 14.06 -35.17
C ASP A 22 11.30 12.82 -34.43
N TYR A 23 10.04 12.47 -34.72
CA TYR A 23 9.39 11.29 -34.11
C TYR A 23 10.02 9.96 -34.54
N GLU A 24 10.65 9.92 -35.73
CA GLU A 24 11.33 8.72 -36.20
C GLU A 24 12.65 8.51 -35.43
N GLY A 25 13.44 9.57 -35.29
CA GLY A 25 14.64 9.59 -34.44
C GLY A 25 14.30 9.29 -32.99
N LEU A 26 13.23 9.88 -32.45
CA LEU A 26 12.75 9.60 -31.11
C LEU A 26 12.43 8.11 -30.92
N SER A 27 11.71 7.50 -31.87
CA SER A 27 11.36 6.07 -31.85
C SER A 27 12.60 5.16 -31.77
N LYS A 28 13.68 5.54 -32.44
CA LYS A 28 14.96 4.79 -32.47
C LYS A 28 15.70 4.83 -31.13
N LEU A 29 15.40 5.80 -30.25
CA LEU A 29 15.98 5.89 -28.91
C LEU A 29 15.37 4.92 -27.89
N PHE A 30 14.21 4.32 -28.22
CA PHE A 30 13.51 3.40 -27.35
C PHE A 30 13.75 1.94 -27.77
N ALA A 31 13.86 1.05 -26.78
CA ALA A 31 13.90 -0.38 -27.00
C ALA A 31 12.54 -0.90 -27.51
N GLU A 32 12.51 -2.09 -28.10
CA GLU A 32 11.27 -2.69 -28.62
C GLU A 32 10.21 -2.91 -27.53
N SER A 33 10.66 -3.44 -26.39
CA SER A 33 9.89 -3.47 -25.15
C SER A 33 10.33 -2.27 -24.32
N CYS A 34 9.53 -1.20 -24.31
CA CYS A 34 9.80 0.01 -23.55
C CYS A 34 8.53 0.54 -22.87
N ALA A 35 8.72 1.42 -21.89
CA ALA A 35 7.62 2.17 -21.31
C ALA A 35 8.07 3.57 -20.89
N TRP A 36 7.17 4.54 -21.02
CA TRP A 36 7.33 5.87 -20.47
C TRP A 36 6.21 6.11 -19.46
N ARG A 37 6.58 6.27 -18.20
CA ARG A 37 5.69 6.71 -17.13
C ARG A 37 5.84 8.22 -16.93
N ASP A 38 4.75 8.95 -17.08
CA ASP A 38 4.72 10.40 -16.87
C ASP A 38 3.86 10.72 -15.64
N LEU A 39 4.41 11.57 -14.77
CA LEU A 39 3.77 12.08 -13.56
C LEU A 39 3.64 13.60 -13.70
N LEU A 40 2.61 14.02 -14.45
CA LEU A 40 2.23 15.41 -14.67
C LEU A 40 3.18 16.27 -15.53
N SER A 41 4.40 15.84 -15.86
CA SER A 41 5.33 16.68 -16.64
C SER A 41 4.86 16.95 -18.07
N PHE A 42 4.32 15.93 -18.72
CA PHE A 42 3.90 16.00 -20.12
C PHE A 42 2.37 16.01 -20.23
N THR A 43 1.74 15.03 -19.59
CA THR A 43 0.32 14.71 -19.76
C THR A 43 -0.59 15.54 -18.86
N TRP A 44 -0.07 16.11 -17.77
CA TRP A 44 -0.88 16.60 -16.63
C TRP A 44 -1.77 15.51 -15.99
N ASP A 45 -1.36 14.25 -16.15
CA ASP A 45 -1.98 13.07 -15.56
C ASP A 45 -0.90 12.10 -15.07
N ILE A 46 -1.30 11.00 -14.42
CA ILE A 46 -0.43 9.89 -14.03
C ILE A 46 -0.66 8.75 -15.03
N GLN A 47 0.19 8.70 -16.06
CA GLN A 47 0.03 7.75 -17.16
C GLN A 47 1.28 6.91 -17.38
N THR A 48 1.08 5.73 -17.97
CA THR A 48 2.17 4.86 -18.42
C THR A 48 1.86 4.40 -19.83
N MET A 49 2.68 4.87 -20.78
CA MET A 49 2.62 4.46 -22.18
C MET A 49 3.54 3.25 -22.35
N GLU A 50 2.96 2.11 -22.75
CA GLU A 50 3.73 0.89 -23.02
C GLU A 50 3.95 0.73 -24.52
N GLY A 51 5.23 0.72 -24.93
CA GLY A 51 5.66 0.58 -26.32
C GLY A 51 5.82 1.91 -27.07
N LYS A 52 6.53 1.83 -28.20
CA LYS A 52 6.91 3.00 -29.02
C LYS A 52 5.71 3.78 -29.55
N LYS A 53 4.68 3.08 -30.06
CA LYS A 53 3.53 3.74 -30.70
C LYS A 53 2.74 4.65 -29.73
N PRO A 54 2.27 4.17 -28.56
CA PRO A 54 1.60 5.04 -27.59
C PRO A 54 2.48 6.19 -27.08
N ILE A 55 3.80 5.97 -26.98
CA ILE A 55 4.76 7.03 -26.62
C ILE A 55 4.76 8.14 -27.68
N LEU A 56 4.89 7.79 -28.96
CA LEU A 56 4.93 8.77 -30.05
C LEU A 56 3.59 9.49 -30.23
N GLU A 57 2.48 8.78 -30.07
CA GLU A 57 1.12 9.37 -30.08
C GLU A 57 0.96 10.38 -28.94
N MET A 58 1.39 10.02 -27.72
CA MET A 58 1.44 10.93 -26.59
C MET A 58 2.28 12.16 -26.95
N VAL A 59 3.57 12.00 -27.28
CA VAL A 59 4.47 13.14 -27.52
C VAL A 59 3.93 14.06 -28.60
N SER A 60 3.57 13.52 -29.76
CA SER A 60 3.10 14.33 -30.90
C SER A 60 1.83 15.15 -30.60
N SER A 61 0.98 14.69 -29.68
CA SER A 61 -0.26 15.37 -29.32
C SER A 61 -0.09 16.56 -28.36
N ILE A 62 1.00 16.61 -27.58
CA ILE A 62 1.15 17.59 -26.49
C ILE A 62 2.45 18.39 -26.50
N LEU A 63 3.42 18.03 -27.35
CA LEU A 63 4.77 18.60 -27.33
C LEU A 63 4.78 20.14 -27.47
N ASP A 64 3.91 20.69 -28.33
CA ASP A 64 3.78 22.14 -28.53
C ASP A 64 3.31 22.88 -27.25
N ARG A 65 2.57 22.20 -26.38
CA ARG A 65 2.14 22.71 -25.08
C ARG A 65 3.23 22.56 -24.02
N VAL A 66 3.88 21.40 -23.97
CA VAL A 66 4.85 21.05 -22.91
C VAL A 66 6.14 21.86 -23.06
N LYS A 67 6.66 21.99 -24.28
CA LYS A 67 7.92 22.68 -24.60
C LYS A 67 9.06 22.30 -23.63
N PRO A 68 9.46 21.02 -23.56
CA PRO A 68 10.46 20.61 -22.60
C PRO A 68 11.87 21.07 -23.03
N HIS A 69 12.68 21.55 -22.09
CA HIS A 69 14.01 22.13 -22.36
C HIS A 69 14.94 22.03 -21.14
N SER A 70 16.18 22.50 -21.30
CA SER A 70 17.17 22.63 -20.21
C SER A 70 17.44 21.32 -19.46
N TRP A 71 17.72 20.25 -20.21
CA TRP A 71 18.03 18.94 -19.68
C TRP A 71 19.43 18.88 -19.08
N VAL A 72 19.56 18.37 -17.86
CA VAL A 72 20.86 18.22 -17.18
C VAL A 72 20.91 16.88 -16.46
N LEU A 73 21.94 16.07 -16.74
CA LEU A 73 22.21 14.84 -16.00
C LEU A 73 22.64 15.15 -14.57
N THR A 74 22.07 14.43 -13.61
CA THR A 74 22.36 14.59 -12.17
C THR A 74 23.02 13.36 -11.56
N GLY A 75 22.89 12.19 -12.18
CA GLY A 75 23.51 10.96 -11.71
C GLY A 75 23.45 9.85 -12.76
N VAL A 76 24.48 9.00 -12.78
CA VAL A 76 24.54 7.81 -13.64
C VAL A 76 25.07 6.65 -12.81
N THR A 77 24.39 5.52 -12.88
CA THR A 77 24.80 4.25 -12.26
C THR A 77 24.63 3.13 -13.27
N ASP A 78 25.44 2.08 -13.17
CA ASP A 78 25.24 0.82 -13.90
C ASP A 78 25.00 -0.31 -12.89
N ALA A 79 23.99 -1.13 -13.16
CA ALA A 79 23.81 -2.40 -12.49
C ALA A 79 23.42 -3.46 -13.52
N ASP A 80 24.23 -4.52 -13.61
CA ASP A 80 24.02 -5.67 -14.49
C ASP A 80 23.80 -5.29 -15.97
N GLY A 81 24.54 -4.28 -16.46
CA GLY A 81 24.46 -3.81 -17.84
C GLY A 81 23.20 -2.99 -18.14
N ILE A 82 22.54 -2.49 -17.10
CA ILE A 82 21.44 -1.53 -17.19
C ILE A 82 21.94 -0.21 -16.62
N ILE A 83 22.20 0.75 -17.52
CA ILE A 83 22.59 2.11 -17.16
C ILE A 83 21.34 2.85 -16.70
N THR A 84 21.33 3.32 -15.46
CA THR A 84 20.29 4.18 -14.90
C THR A 84 20.82 5.60 -14.80
N ALA A 85 20.22 6.51 -15.55
CA ALA A 85 20.58 7.92 -15.57
C ALA A 85 19.42 8.78 -15.04
N GLN A 86 19.74 9.68 -14.12
CA GLN A 86 18.83 10.67 -13.56
C GLN A 86 19.14 12.03 -14.17
N PHE A 87 18.10 12.83 -14.36
CA PHE A 87 18.22 14.16 -14.93
C PHE A 87 17.14 15.10 -14.41
N VAL A 88 17.40 16.40 -14.54
CA VAL A 88 16.42 17.48 -14.36
C VAL A 88 16.13 18.12 -15.71
N PHE A 89 14.93 18.67 -15.86
CA PHE A 89 14.54 19.44 -17.03
C PHE A 89 13.42 20.42 -16.67
N GLN A 90 13.10 21.29 -17.62
CA GLN A 90 12.04 22.28 -17.49
C GLN A 90 10.98 22.04 -18.55
N THR A 91 9.75 22.44 -18.26
CA THR A 91 8.66 22.56 -19.22
C THR A 91 8.21 24.02 -19.26
N ALA A 92 7.24 24.36 -20.11
CA ALA A 92 6.67 25.70 -20.16
C ALA A 92 6.17 26.21 -18.79
N CYS A 93 5.77 25.31 -17.87
CA CYS A 93 5.11 25.68 -16.62
C CYS A 93 5.63 24.98 -15.36
N ALA A 94 6.59 24.06 -15.48
CA ALA A 94 7.05 23.27 -14.35
C ALA A 94 8.52 22.87 -14.44
N SER A 95 9.19 22.88 -13.29
CA SER A 95 10.49 22.22 -13.08
C SER A 95 10.27 20.74 -12.81
N CYS A 96 11.05 19.90 -13.47
CA CYS A 96 10.82 18.47 -13.54
C CYS A 96 12.10 17.66 -13.29
N ILE A 97 11.90 16.41 -12.87
CA ILE A 97 12.94 15.37 -12.78
C ILE A 97 12.60 14.24 -13.73
N GLY A 98 13.59 13.45 -14.10
CA GLY A 98 13.36 12.20 -14.78
C GLY A 98 14.44 11.17 -14.52
N GLN A 99 14.11 9.94 -14.85
CA GLN A 99 14.99 8.79 -14.74
C GLN A 99 14.81 7.91 -15.96
N VAL A 100 15.91 7.59 -16.64
CA VAL A 100 15.93 6.66 -17.75
C VAL A 100 16.76 5.44 -17.39
N ARG A 101 16.26 4.25 -17.75
CA ARG A 101 17.05 3.02 -17.73
C ARG A 101 17.34 2.60 -19.17
N LEU A 102 18.61 2.50 -19.51
CA LEU A 102 19.09 2.11 -20.82
C LEU A 102 19.56 0.66 -20.80
N ARG A 103 19.15 -0.12 -21.79
CA ARG A 103 19.67 -1.46 -22.06
C ARG A 103 20.23 -1.47 -23.47
N ASN A 104 21.50 -1.83 -23.63
CA ASN A 104 22.20 -1.78 -24.92
C ASN A 104 22.11 -0.38 -25.58
N GLY A 105 22.18 0.69 -24.77
CA GLY A 105 22.07 2.07 -25.24
C GLY A 105 20.66 2.56 -25.59
N LEU A 106 19.63 1.71 -25.47
CA LEU A 106 18.24 2.05 -25.79
C LEU A 106 17.39 2.17 -24.53
N CYS A 107 16.44 3.10 -24.52
CA CYS A 107 15.53 3.32 -23.40
C CYS A 107 14.60 2.13 -23.19
N TRP A 108 14.77 1.48 -22.05
CA TRP A 108 13.89 0.43 -21.55
C TRP A 108 12.74 1.00 -20.71
N THR A 109 13.04 1.89 -19.77
CA THR A 109 12.03 2.62 -18.98
C THR A 109 12.40 4.09 -18.85
N LEU A 110 11.43 4.97 -19.07
CA LEU A 110 11.56 6.41 -18.83
C LEU A 110 10.53 6.85 -17.79
N LEU A 111 10.97 7.60 -16.79
CA LEU A 111 10.13 8.34 -15.87
C LEU A 111 10.34 9.83 -16.09
N THR A 112 9.25 10.59 -16.18
CA THR A 112 9.25 12.05 -16.07
C THR A 112 8.26 12.46 -14.98
N ALA A 113 8.65 13.40 -14.12
CA ALA A 113 7.81 13.85 -13.02
C ALA A 113 7.94 15.35 -12.75
N ALA A 114 6.82 16.04 -12.65
CA ALA A 114 6.78 17.44 -12.24
C ALA A 114 7.14 17.53 -10.75
N GLN A 115 7.93 18.54 -10.39
CA GLN A 115 8.36 18.77 -9.00
C GLN A 115 7.82 20.08 -8.44
N ALA A 116 7.76 21.12 -9.27
CA ALA A 116 7.25 22.42 -8.89
C ALA A 116 6.66 23.15 -10.09
N LEU A 117 5.64 23.97 -9.84
CA LEU A 117 5.06 24.85 -10.85
C LEU A 117 5.73 26.21 -10.80
N HIS A 118 6.06 26.75 -11.97
CA HIS A 118 6.73 28.05 -12.08
C HIS A 118 5.88 29.16 -11.44
N GLY A 119 6.48 29.91 -10.52
CA GLY A 119 5.81 31.00 -9.79
C GLY A 119 4.86 30.54 -8.68
N HIS A 120 4.72 29.23 -8.48
CA HIS A 120 3.88 28.62 -7.45
C HIS A 120 4.66 27.54 -6.68
N GLU A 121 5.98 27.71 -6.57
CA GLU A 121 6.85 26.80 -5.85
C GLU A 121 6.56 26.83 -4.34
N GLU A 122 6.75 25.70 -3.66
CA GLU A 122 6.65 25.64 -2.21
C GLU A 122 7.67 26.59 -1.55
N LYS A 123 7.19 27.49 -0.68
CA LYS A 123 8.05 28.44 0.05
C LYS A 123 8.89 27.70 1.09
N ARG A 124 10.22 27.71 0.95
CA ARG A 124 11.16 27.00 1.85
C ARG A 124 12.51 27.71 1.98
N GLY A 125 13.20 27.48 3.09
CA GLY A 125 14.51 28.10 3.34
C GLY A 125 14.45 29.64 3.27
N LEU A 126 15.18 30.22 2.32
CA LEU A 126 15.26 31.67 2.10
C LEU A 126 13.97 32.29 1.53
N SER A 127 13.09 31.49 0.89
CA SER A 127 11.80 31.97 0.37
C SER A 127 10.64 31.85 1.37
N ARG A 128 10.93 31.45 2.62
CA ARG A 128 9.93 31.37 3.69
C ARG A 128 9.30 32.74 3.92
N GLU A 129 8.03 32.72 4.31
CA GLU A 129 7.35 33.93 4.75
C GLU A 129 7.99 34.44 6.05
N LEU A 130 8.13 35.76 6.18
CA LEU A 130 8.73 36.42 7.34
C LEU A 130 7.91 36.23 8.64
N GLY A 131 6.68 35.70 8.54
CA GLY A 131 5.69 35.67 9.60
C GLY A 131 4.91 36.99 9.70
N GLY A 132 3.60 36.91 9.93
CA GLY A 132 2.75 38.11 10.05
C GLY A 132 2.97 38.89 11.35
N HIS A 133 2.49 40.14 11.40
CA HIS A 133 2.53 40.96 12.63
C HIS A 133 1.83 40.26 13.83
N PRO A 134 2.26 40.48 15.09
CA PRO A 134 1.73 39.79 16.28
C PRO A 134 0.21 39.87 16.47
N LYS A 135 -0.46 40.92 15.97
CA LYS A 135 -1.93 41.05 16.01
C LYS A 135 -2.65 40.03 15.11
N ALA A 136 -1.97 39.48 14.09
CA ALA A 136 -2.45 38.40 13.23
C ALA A 136 -2.05 37.00 13.73
N MET A 137 -1.20 36.90 14.77
CA MET A 137 -0.69 35.65 15.35
C MET A 137 -1.52 35.09 16.50
N ARG A 138 -2.66 35.71 16.88
CA ARG A 138 -3.63 34.96 17.70
C ARG A 138 -4.00 33.73 16.88
N ARG A 139 -3.70 32.51 17.39
CA ARG A 139 -4.27 31.25 16.89
C ARG A 139 -5.71 31.60 16.53
N ARG A 140 -6.04 31.63 15.23
CA ARG A 140 -7.42 31.91 14.80
C ARG A 140 -8.25 30.89 15.57
N ALA A 141 -8.96 31.35 16.61
CA ALA A 141 -10.07 30.57 17.12
C ALA A 141 -10.91 30.34 15.87
N LEU A 142 -11.13 29.06 15.51
CA LEU A 142 -11.90 28.70 14.34
C LEU A 142 -13.13 29.60 14.33
N PRO A 143 -13.29 30.50 13.33
CA PRO A 143 -14.47 31.33 13.29
C PRO A 143 -15.70 30.42 13.27
N PRO A 144 -16.84 30.86 13.86
CA PRO A 144 -18.07 30.09 13.83
C PRO A 144 -18.37 29.67 12.38
N ALA A 145 -18.80 28.41 12.20
CA ALA A 145 -18.85 27.69 10.92
C ALA A 145 -19.64 28.38 9.77
N CYS A 146 -20.32 29.48 10.04
CA CYS A 146 -21.15 30.24 9.10
C CYS A 146 -20.50 31.51 8.51
N ALA A 147 -19.22 31.82 8.80
CA ALA A 147 -18.61 33.10 8.40
C ALA A 147 -17.39 33.02 7.46
N GLU A 148 -16.98 31.82 7.02
CA GLU A 148 -15.86 31.67 6.08
C GLU A 148 -16.35 31.46 4.64
N PRO A 149 -15.63 31.98 3.62
CA PRO A 149 -15.90 31.67 2.22
C PRO A 149 -15.77 30.16 1.98
N ASP A 150 -16.55 29.64 1.03
CA ASP A 150 -16.51 28.22 0.65
C ASP A 150 -15.08 27.78 0.28
N PRO A 151 -14.63 26.61 0.76
CA PRO A 151 -13.26 26.14 0.49
C PRO A 151 -13.08 25.80 -0.98
N PHE A 152 -11.88 26.01 -1.54
CA PHE A 152 -11.59 25.60 -2.92
C PHE A 152 -11.65 24.07 -3.10
N VAL A 153 -11.15 23.32 -2.11
CA VAL A 153 -11.13 21.85 -2.09
C VAL A 153 -11.66 21.32 -0.76
N VAL A 154 -12.48 20.27 -0.81
CA VAL A 154 -12.83 19.45 0.36
C VAL A 154 -12.22 18.07 0.22
N ILE A 155 -11.58 17.57 1.28
CA ILE A 155 -11.03 16.20 1.34
C ILE A 155 -11.85 15.40 2.35
N VAL A 156 -12.50 14.33 1.90
CA VAL A 156 -13.26 13.43 2.77
C VAL A 156 -12.35 12.31 3.26
N GLY A 157 -12.01 12.34 4.54
CA GLY A 157 -11.06 11.41 5.18
C GLY A 157 -9.77 12.13 5.56
N GLY A 158 -9.27 11.89 6.77
CA GLY A 158 -8.05 12.56 7.28
C GLY A 158 -7.24 11.65 8.19
N SER A 159 -7.22 10.40 7.77
CA SER A 159 -6.09 9.52 7.99
C SER A 159 -4.93 9.95 7.06
N GLN A 160 -3.88 9.12 6.90
CA GLN A 160 -2.63 9.52 6.24
C GLN A 160 -2.83 10.17 4.85
N CYS A 161 -3.73 9.64 4.03
CA CYS A 161 -3.96 10.17 2.67
C CYS A 161 -4.51 11.60 2.70
N GLY A 162 -5.44 11.90 3.61
CA GLY A 162 -6.07 13.19 3.67
C GLY A 162 -5.20 14.27 4.30
N VAL A 163 -4.49 13.95 5.39
CA VAL A 163 -3.64 14.93 6.08
C VAL A 163 -2.38 15.26 5.29
N THR A 164 -1.78 14.30 4.60
CA THR A 164 -0.59 14.54 3.76
C THR A 164 -0.93 15.36 2.51
N LEU A 165 -2.07 15.08 1.87
CA LEU A 165 -2.57 15.92 0.77
C LEU A 165 -2.95 17.32 1.26
N GLY A 166 -3.62 17.43 2.40
CA GLY A 166 -3.95 18.71 3.02
C GLY A 166 -2.70 19.54 3.33
N ALA A 167 -1.64 18.92 3.85
CA ALA A 167 -0.37 19.59 4.11
C ALA A 167 0.28 20.11 2.82
N ARG A 168 0.34 19.29 1.75
CA ARG A 168 0.89 19.69 0.45
C ARG A 168 0.12 20.86 -0.18
N LEU A 169 -1.21 20.77 -0.19
CA LEU A 169 -2.07 21.84 -0.70
C LEU A 169 -1.88 23.14 0.10
N LYS A 170 -1.69 23.05 1.42
CA LYS A 170 -1.43 24.23 2.26
C LYS A 170 -0.08 24.88 1.97
N GLN A 171 0.97 24.09 1.71
CA GLN A 171 2.26 24.64 1.26
C GLN A 171 2.18 25.32 -0.12
N LEU A 172 1.18 24.98 -0.93
CA LEU A 172 0.84 25.61 -2.21
C LEU A 172 -0.22 26.71 -2.09
N GLY A 173 -0.56 27.14 -0.86
CA GLY A 173 -1.45 28.28 -0.60
C GLY A 173 -2.96 27.98 -0.63
N GLN A 174 -3.38 26.71 -0.53
CA GLN A 174 -4.79 26.31 -0.53
C GLN A 174 -5.32 25.98 0.87
N ASN A 175 -6.59 26.30 1.14
CA ASN A 175 -7.29 25.93 2.39
C ASN A 175 -8.00 24.57 2.23
N VAL A 176 -7.78 23.64 3.17
CA VAL A 176 -8.22 22.25 3.03
C VAL A 176 -8.61 21.62 4.37
N ARG A 177 -9.69 20.82 4.39
CA ARG A 177 -10.21 20.18 5.61
C ARG A 177 -10.28 18.64 5.53
N PRO A 178 -9.44 17.90 6.29
CA PRO A 178 -9.50 16.43 6.41
C PRO A 178 -10.42 15.86 7.53
N GLY A 179 -10.59 14.53 7.62
CA GLY A 179 -11.36 13.74 8.64
C GLY A 179 -10.55 12.72 9.51
N ASP A 180 -11.09 11.60 10.04
CA ASP A 180 -10.36 10.65 10.95
C ASP A 180 -10.64 9.15 10.64
N ALA A 181 -9.66 8.23 10.78
CA ALA A 181 -9.86 6.78 10.53
C ALA A 181 -9.00 5.76 11.33
N TRP A 182 -7.95 6.14 12.07
CA TRP A 182 -7.03 5.17 12.71
C TRP A 182 -7.45 4.73 14.11
N ARG A 183 -8.17 5.59 14.85
CA ARG A 183 -8.47 5.40 16.28
C ARG A 183 -9.40 4.21 16.60
N HIS A 184 -9.96 3.55 15.58
CA HIS A 184 -10.95 2.47 15.73
C HIS A 184 -10.42 1.07 15.36
N ARG A 185 -9.10 0.88 15.28
CA ARG A 185 -8.48 -0.43 14.97
C ARG A 185 -8.12 -1.20 16.25
N TYR A 186 -7.94 -2.53 16.14
CA TYR A 186 -7.65 -3.45 17.25
C TYR A 186 -6.28 -3.19 17.91
N ASP A 187 -6.17 -3.50 19.21
CA ASP A 187 -5.05 -3.10 20.07
C ASP A 187 -3.70 -3.73 19.67
N SER A 188 -3.72 -4.96 19.17
CA SER A 188 -2.52 -5.66 18.72
C SER A 188 -1.97 -5.17 17.38
N LEU A 189 -2.65 -4.26 16.66
CA LEU A 189 -2.23 -3.83 15.33
C LEU A 189 -0.88 -3.10 15.36
N ARG A 190 0.07 -3.64 14.59
CA ARG A 190 1.31 -2.98 14.17
C ARG A 190 1.35 -2.87 12.65
N LEU A 191 2.01 -1.83 12.14
CA LEU A 191 2.23 -1.70 10.69
C LEU A 191 3.10 -2.86 10.18
N HIS A 192 2.73 -3.42 9.03
CA HIS A 192 3.43 -4.54 8.41
C HIS A 192 4.64 -4.11 7.55
N PHE A 193 4.88 -2.80 7.44
CA PHE A 193 6.03 -2.19 6.77
C PHE A 193 6.91 -1.42 7.76
N GLN A 194 8.20 -1.27 7.44
CA GLN A 194 9.12 -0.48 8.25
C GLN A 194 8.81 1.02 8.19
N VAL A 195 9.27 1.78 9.19
CA VAL A 195 9.08 3.24 9.30
C VAL A 195 9.45 4.01 8.05
N SER A 196 10.54 3.64 7.37
CA SER A 196 11.02 4.29 6.13
C SER A 196 10.05 4.17 4.95
N TYR A 197 9.20 3.15 4.93
CA TYR A 197 8.14 3.00 3.94
C TYR A 197 6.89 3.84 4.26
N CYS A 198 6.73 4.26 5.52
CA CYS A 198 5.51 4.86 6.04
C CYS A 198 5.62 6.39 6.25
N GLU A 199 6.76 7.00 5.92
CA GLU A 199 7.06 8.39 6.26
C GLU A 199 6.07 9.38 5.62
N PHE A 200 5.85 10.49 6.32
CA PHE A 200 5.00 11.57 5.81
C PHE A 200 5.85 12.65 5.15
N PRO A 201 5.32 13.38 4.16
CA PRO A 201 5.98 14.55 3.62
C PRO A 201 6.38 15.55 4.72
N TYR A 202 7.55 16.17 4.58
CA TYR A 202 8.07 17.27 5.41
C TYR A 202 8.55 16.94 6.83
N LEU A 203 7.96 15.95 7.48
CA LEU A 203 8.30 15.57 8.86
C LEU A 203 8.58 14.06 8.91
N PRO A 204 9.86 13.65 9.09
CA PRO A 204 10.20 12.25 9.28
C PRO A 204 9.74 11.77 10.67
N PHE A 205 9.56 10.46 10.83
CA PHE A 205 9.36 9.89 12.16
C PHE A 205 10.61 10.09 13.03
N PRO A 206 10.46 10.15 14.37
CA PRO A 206 11.62 10.18 15.26
C PRO A 206 12.49 8.92 15.13
N ASP A 207 13.82 9.10 15.02
CA ASP A 207 14.79 7.99 14.87
C ASP A 207 14.80 6.97 16.03
N HIS A 208 14.17 7.30 17.16
CA HIS A 208 14.13 6.47 18.37
C HIS A 208 12.88 5.57 18.41
N TRP A 209 11.98 5.69 17.43
CA TRP A 209 10.80 4.85 17.31
C TRP A 209 11.15 3.43 16.87
N PRO A 210 10.33 2.43 17.23
CA PRO A 210 10.55 1.06 16.76
C PRO A 210 10.40 0.99 15.24
N LYS A 211 11.09 0.03 14.61
CA LYS A 211 11.03 -0.19 13.15
C LYS A 211 9.61 -0.45 12.62
N TYR A 212 8.72 -0.99 13.46
CA TYR A 212 7.31 -1.21 13.14
C TYR A 212 6.44 -0.45 14.14
N LEU A 213 5.66 0.51 13.65
CA LEU A 213 4.82 1.37 14.49
C LEU A 213 3.56 0.64 14.95
N THR A 214 3.12 0.92 16.17
CA THR A 214 1.78 0.51 16.63
C THR A 214 0.70 1.41 16.04
N LYS A 215 -0.57 0.96 16.08
CA LYS A 215 -1.70 1.80 15.65
C LYS A 215 -1.78 3.13 16.41
N ASP A 216 -1.43 3.14 17.70
CA ASP A 216 -1.56 4.32 18.56
C ASP A 216 -0.46 5.33 18.25
N GLN A 217 0.78 4.86 18.02
CA GLN A 217 1.87 5.72 17.54
C GLN A 217 1.51 6.37 16.21
N MET A 218 0.91 5.62 15.28
CA MET A 218 0.48 6.15 13.99
C MET A 218 -0.67 7.15 14.13
N ALA A 219 -1.66 6.87 14.98
CA ALA A 219 -2.78 7.76 15.25
C ALA A 219 -2.33 9.07 15.88
N ASP A 220 -1.46 9.00 16.90
CA ASP A 220 -0.90 10.17 17.56
C ASP A 220 0.00 10.96 16.60
N TRP A 221 0.77 10.28 15.74
CA TRP A 221 1.55 10.95 14.70
C TRP A 221 0.67 11.77 13.76
N ILE A 222 -0.47 11.24 13.32
CA ILE A 222 -1.38 11.95 12.42
C ILE A 222 -1.91 13.23 13.06
N ASP A 223 -2.28 13.19 14.34
CA ASP A 223 -2.76 14.37 15.07
C ASP A 223 -1.65 15.42 15.25
N ILE A 224 -0.46 14.97 15.66
CA ILE A 224 0.72 15.84 15.80
C ILE A 224 1.09 16.46 14.45
N TYR A 225 1.13 15.65 13.39
CA TYR A 225 1.44 16.08 12.04
C TYR A 225 0.45 17.12 11.54
N ALA A 226 -0.86 16.85 11.66
CA ALA A 226 -1.90 17.80 11.28
C ALA A 226 -1.76 19.13 12.04
N SER A 227 -1.45 19.08 13.33
CA SER A 227 -1.20 20.28 14.13
C SER A 227 0.07 21.04 13.70
N LEU A 228 1.20 20.34 13.51
CA LEU A 228 2.48 20.97 13.15
C LEU A 228 2.44 21.58 11.75
N MET A 229 1.80 20.88 10.82
CA MET A 229 1.61 21.34 9.43
C MET A 229 0.45 22.32 9.29
N ASN A 230 -0.21 22.70 10.38
CA ASN A 230 -1.38 23.57 10.44
C ASN A 230 -2.51 23.11 9.49
N VAL A 231 -2.75 21.82 9.31
CA VAL A 231 -3.83 21.33 8.44
C VAL A 231 -5.18 21.59 9.11
N ASP A 232 -6.15 22.18 8.39
CA ASP A 232 -7.45 22.58 8.97
C ASP A 232 -8.39 21.38 9.17
N LEU A 233 -8.07 20.50 10.12
CA LEU A 233 -8.74 19.22 10.34
C LEU A 233 -10.10 19.34 11.04
N TRP A 234 -11.14 18.75 10.45
CA TRP A 234 -12.47 18.61 11.06
C TRP A 234 -12.63 17.18 11.61
N THR A 235 -12.41 17.02 12.91
CA THR A 235 -12.71 15.76 13.62
C THR A 235 -14.22 15.65 13.89
N ARG A 236 -14.70 14.43 14.23
CA ARG A 236 -16.12 14.14 14.52
C ARG A 236 -17.10 14.68 13.46
N SER A 237 -16.65 14.65 12.21
CA SER A 237 -17.35 15.20 11.06
C SER A 237 -17.54 14.12 10.01
N ARG A 238 -18.78 13.89 9.58
CA ARG A 238 -19.15 12.85 8.63
C ARG A 238 -19.72 13.47 7.36
N CYS A 239 -19.08 13.25 6.22
CA CYS A 239 -19.68 13.55 4.92
C CYS A 239 -20.84 12.58 4.68
N VAL A 240 -22.05 13.11 4.51
CA VAL A 240 -23.27 12.30 4.35
C VAL A 240 -23.74 12.24 2.91
N LYS A 241 -23.47 13.29 2.14
CA LYS A 241 -23.90 13.45 0.75
C LYS A 241 -23.00 14.45 0.03
N ALA A 242 -22.75 14.22 -1.25
CA ALA A 242 -22.11 15.21 -2.11
C ALA A 242 -22.77 15.18 -3.50
N GLU A 243 -23.00 16.35 -4.08
CA GLU A 243 -23.67 16.51 -5.38
C GLU A 243 -22.91 17.53 -6.24
N TRP A 244 -22.79 17.27 -7.53
CA TRP A 244 -22.22 18.21 -8.49
C TRP A 244 -23.31 19.10 -9.08
N ASP A 245 -23.10 20.41 -9.05
CA ASP A 245 -23.94 21.41 -9.72
C ASP A 245 -23.25 21.84 -11.01
N GLU A 246 -23.76 21.39 -12.15
CA GLU A 246 -23.21 21.72 -13.48
C GLU A 246 -23.25 23.22 -13.78
N VAL A 247 -24.33 23.89 -13.38
CA VAL A 247 -24.55 25.33 -13.67
C VAL A 247 -23.57 26.18 -12.89
N LYS A 248 -23.35 25.85 -11.62
CA LYS A 248 -22.37 26.57 -10.78
C LYS A 248 -20.95 26.07 -10.98
N SER A 249 -20.76 24.89 -11.58
CA SER A 249 -19.49 24.17 -11.67
C SER A 249 -18.82 24.00 -10.29
N SER A 250 -19.62 23.59 -9.30
CA SER A 250 -19.19 23.40 -7.92
C SER A 250 -19.91 22.20 -7.30
N TRP A 251 -19.27 21.58 -6.32
CA TRP A 251 -19.92 20.59 -5.47
C TRP A 251 -20.80 21.26 -4.42
N THR A 252 -21.81 20.54 -3.93
CA THR A 252 -22.49 20.78 -2.67
C THR A 252 -22.23 19.57 -1.78
N VAL A 253 -21.50 19.76 -0.68
CA VAL A 253 -21.08 18.70 0.25
C VAL A 253 -21.79 18.89 1.59
N HIS A 254 -22.54 17.88 2.01
CA HIS A 254 -23.26 17.86 3.27
C HIS A 254 -22.42 17.14 4.33
N VAL A 255 -22.13 17.83 5.42
CA VAL A 255 -21.31 17.32 6.53
C VAL A 255 -22.11 17.40 7.82
N GLU A 256 -22.30 16.27 8.48
CA GLU A 256 -22.73 16.24 9.89
C GLU A 256 -21.49 16.47 10.77
N LYS A 257 -21.41 17.63 11.40
CA LYS A 257 -20.32 18.02 12.30
C LYS A 257 -20.88 18.32 13.67
N ASP A 258 -20.40 17.59 14.68
CA ASP A 258 -20.83 17.77 16.08
C ASP A 258 -22.37 17.77 16.24
N GLY A 259 -23.05 16.90 15.47
CA GLY A 259 -24.52 16.79 15.45
C GLY A 259 -25.26 17.85 14.62
N THR A 260 -24.55 18.81 14.02
CA THR A 260 -25.13 19.85 13.16
C THR A 260 -24.84 19.58 11.69
N CYS A 261 -25.82 19.76 10.80
CA CYS A 261 -25.60 19.66 9.36
C CYS A 261 -25.04 20.98 8.81
N VAL A 262 -23.90 20.90 8.14
CA VAL A 262 -23.21 22.01 7.48
C VAL A 262 -23.10 21.70 5.99
N GLN A 263 -23.32 22.70 5.13
CA GLN A 263 -23.10 22.60 3.70
C GLN A 263 -21.84 23.37 3.30
N LEU A 264 -21.04 22.78 2.41
CA LEU A 264 -19.85 23.38 1.82
C LEU A 264 -19.95 23.33 0.30
N HIS A 265 -19.47 24.37 -0.40
CA HIS A 265 -19.55 24.42 -1.87
C HIS A 265 -18.19 24.48 -2.58
N PRO A 266 -17.37 23.42 -2.52
CA PRO A 266 -16.04 23.45 -3.10
C PRO A 266 -16.04 23.29 -4.63
N ARG A 267 -14.97 23.75 -5.28
CA ARG A 267 -14.71 23.45 -6.70
C ARG A 267 -14.27 22.00 -6.89
N HIS A 268 -13.53 21.45 -5.93
CA HIS A 268 -13.02 20.09 -5.98
C HIS A 268 -13.38 19.29 -4.73
N LEU A 269 -13.72 18.02 -4.94
CA LEU A 269 -13.98 17.05 -3.88
C LEU A 269 -13.01 15.88 -4.04
N VAL A 270 -12.28 15.54 -2.98
CA VAL A 270 -11.35 14.41 -2.95
C VAL A 270 -11.84 13.37 -1.94
N ILE A 271 -11.92 12.11 -2.33
CA ILE A 271 -12.25 11.00 -1.44
C ILE A 271 -10.95 10.31 -0.99
N ALA A 272 -10.63 10.46 0.30
CA ALA A 272 -9.45 9.95 0.97
C ALA A 272 -9.82 9.06 2.18
N THR A 273 -10.94 8.33 2.10
CA THR A 273 -11.47 7.49 3.18
C THR A 273 -10.78 6.13 3.33
N GLY A 274 -9.80 5.82 2.47
CA GLY A 274 -9.14 4.53 2.40
C GLY A 274 -10.00 3.42 1.78
N LEU A 275 -9.37 2.25 1.55
CA LEU A 275 -10.00 1.11 0.85
C LEU A 275 -10.60 0.06 1.82
N ASN A 276 -10.23 0.10 3.11
CA ASN A 276 -10.48 -0.98 4.08
C ASN A 276 -11.36 -0.54 5.27
N GLY A 277 -12.32 0.36 5.03
CA GLY A 277 -13.19 0.92 6.08
C GLY A 277 -14.51 0.18 6.28
N THR A 278 -15.13 -0.31 5.20
CA THR A 278 -16.46 -0.93 5.24
C THR A 278 -16.36 -2.40 5.61
N ALA A 279 -17.01 -2.78 6.71
CA ALA A 279 -17.10 -4.18 7.12
C ALA A 279 -17.89 -5.00 6.09
N HIS A 280 -17.35 -6.15 5.70
CA HIS A 280 -18.07 -7.14 4.90
C HIS A 280 -18.33 -8.37 5.76
N THR A 281 -19.51 -8.42 6.36
CA THR A 281 -19.95 -9.56 7.17
C THR A 281 -20.72 -10.55 6.29
N PRO A 282 -20.18 -11.75 6.00
CA PRO A 282 -20.91 -12.76 5.23
C PRO A 282 -22.16 -13.21 5.99
N LYS A 283 -23.29 -13.34 5.29
CA LYS A 283 -24.51 -13.93 5.85
C LYS A 283 -24.33 -15.45 5.94
N LEU A 284 -24.26 -15.99 7.16
CA LEU A 284 -24.16 -17.43 7.39
C LEU A 284 -25.56 -18.02 7.58
N GLN A 285 -25.82 -19.18 6.99
CA GLN A 285 -27.06 -19.91 7.22
C GLN A 285 -27.14 -20.30 8.70
N ASN A 286 -28.32 -20.16 9.31
CA ASN A 286 -28.58 -20.46 10.72
C ASN A 286 -27.69 -19.68 11.71
N GLN A 287 -27.18 -18.50 11.34
CA GLN A 287 -26.35 -17.67 12.24
C GLN A 287 -27.03 -17.40 13.60
N GLY A 288 -28.36 -17.25 13.63
CA GLY A 288 -29.14 -17.05 14.85
C GLY A 288 -29.21 -18.26 15.80
N ALA A 289 -28.82 -19.46 15.34
CA ALA A 289 -28.71 -20.65 16.20
C ALA A 289 -27.42 -20.65 17.04
N PHE A 290 -26.43 -19.84 16.66
CA PHE A 290 -25.20 -19.73 17.42
C PHE A 290 -25.41 -18.81 18.63
N ALA A 291 -25.42 -19.39 19.83
CA ALA A 291 -25.62 -18.67 21.09
C ALA A 291 -24.38 -17.88 21.55
N GLY A 292 -23.23 -18.01 20.86
CA GLY A 292 -22.01 -17.31 21.19
C GLY A 292 -21.94 -15.89 20.62
N VAL A 293 -20.89 -15.17 20.99
CA VAL A 293 -20.66 -13.81 20.50
C VAL A 293 -20.16 -13.86 19.05
N THR A 294 -20.78 -13.09 18.17
CA THR A 294 -20.30 -12.88 16.80
C THR A 294 -19.91 -11.42 16.62
N MET A 295 -18.78 -11.18 15.96
CA MET A 295 -18.30 -9.83 15.67
C MET A 295 -17.47 -9.83 14.39
N HIS A 296 -17.49 -8.71 13.68
CA HIS A 296 -16.56 -8.47 12.56
C HIS A 296 -15.19 -8.02 13.12
N SER A 297 -14.10 -8.20 12.38
CA SER A 297 -12.75 -7.78 12.81
C SER A 297 -12.64 -6.29 13.14
N SER A 298 -13.50 -5.45 12.56
CA SER A 298 -13.60 -4.01 12.87
C SER A 298 -14.22 -3.71 14.24
N GLN A 299 -14.83 -4.70 14.89
CA GLN A 299 -15.40 -4.60 16.24
C GLN A 299 -14.51 -5.30 17.28
N TYR A 300 -13.50 -6.05 16.84
CA TYR A 300 -12.54 -6.71 17.70
C TYR A 300 -11.61 -5.67 18.32
N VAL A 301 -11.36 -5.80 19.63
CA VAL A 301 -10.48 -4.88 20.39
C VAL A 301 -9.23 -5.63 20.84
N SER A 302 -9.40 -6.69 21.62
CA SER A 302 -8.31 -7.49 22.20
C SER A 302 -8.77 -8.90 22.57
N GLY A 303 -7.83 -9.84 22.55
CA GLY A 303 -8.00 -11.25 22.90
C GLY A 303 -8.16 -11.49 24.40
N ALA A 304 -7.81 -10.53 25.25
CA ALA A 304 -7.92 -10.62 26.71
C ALA A 304 -9.34 -11.01 27.18
N SER A 305 -10.38 -10.57 26.45
CA SER A 305 -11.78 -10.88 26.74
C SER A 305 -12.19 -12.32 26.37
N GLN A 306 -11.29 -13.10 25.78
CA GLN A 306 -11.56 -14.42 25.21
C GLN A 306 -10.69 -15.55 25.81
N GLU A 307 -10.00 -15.30 26.92
CA GLU A 307 -9.20 -16.30 27.62
C GLU A 307 -10.01 -17.58 27.92
N GLY A 308 -9.42 -18.74 27.62
CA GLY A 308 -10.04 -20.06 27.82
C GLY A 308 -11.21 -20.38 26.88
N LYS A 309 -11.60 -19.47 25.99
CA LYS A 309 -12.71 -19.70 25.04
C LYS A 309 -12.23 -20.37 23.76
N LYS A 310 -13.16 -21.07 23.10
CA LYS A 310 -12.99 -21.58 21.74
C LYS A 310 -13.46 -20.52 20.76
N VAL A 311 -12.56 -19.99 19.95
CA VAL A 311 -12.83 -18.88 19.04
C VAL A 311 -12.61 -19.31 17.59
N VAL A 312 -13.60 -19.06 16.74
CA VAL A 312 -13.52 -19.30 15.30
C VAL A 312 -13.28 -17.97 14.59
N VAL A 313 -12.16 -17.88 13.87
CA VAL A 313 -11.81 -16.71 13.05
C VAL A 313 -12.06 -17.07 11.58
N VAL A 314 -13.01 -16.39 10.94
CA VAL A 314 -13.35 -16.64 9.53
C VAL A 314 -12.58 -15.68 8.63
N GLY A 315 -11.58 -16.20 7.92
CA GLY A 315 -10.69 -15.45 7.04
C GLY A 315 -9.23 -15.87 7.19
N SER A 316 -8.40 -15.48 6.23
CA SER A 316 -6.95 -15.79 6.19
C SER A 316 -6.12 -14.58 5.72
N GLY A 317 -6.71 -13.38 5.74
CA GLY A 317 -5.99 -12.14 5.46
C GLY A 317 -5.20 -11.64 6.68
N THR A 318 -4.52 -10.51 6.53
CA THR A 318 -3.67 -9.92 7.58
C THR A 318 -4.36 -9.82 8.94
N SER A 319 -5.59 -9.26 8.99
CA SER A 319 -6.33 -9.14 10.25
C SER A 319 -6.68 -10.50 10.88
N ALA A 320 -6.92 -11.54 10.09
CA ALA A 320 -7.19 -12.86 10.64
C ALA A 320 -5.94 -13.43 11.34
N HIS A 321 -4.76 -13.25 10.75
CA HIS A 321 -3.50 -13.66 11.37
C HIS A 321 -3.19 -12.88 12.64
N ASP A 322 -3.29 -11.55 12.62
CA ASP A 322 -3.06 -10.71 13.80
C ASP A 322 -4.03 -11.08 14.95
N ILE A 323 -5.32 -11.25 14.64
CA ILE A 323 -6.35 -11.61 15.62
C ILE A 323 -6.14 -13.03 16.13
N CYS A 324 -5.79 -13.99 15.28
CA CYS A 324 -5.51 -15.36 15.73
C CYS A 324 -4.31 -15.39 16.68
N GLN A 325 -3.25 -14.64 16.37
CA GLN A 325 -2.09 -14.52 17.23
C GLN A 325 -2.47 -13.89 18.57
N ASP A 326 -3.16 -12.74 18.55
CA ASP A 326 -3.58 -12.04 19.76
C ASP A 326 -4.49 -12.88 20.65
N LEU A 327 -5.48 -13.59 20.07
CA LEU A 327 -6.33 -14.53 20.79
C LEU A 327 -5.53 -15.67 21.42
N TRP A 328 -4.60 -16.28 20.68
CA TRP A 328 -3.79 -17.39 21.15
C TRP A 328 -2.82 -16.96 22.27
N GLU A 329 -2.20 -15.79 22.13
CA GLU A 329 -1.33 -15.20 23.16
C GLU A 329 -2.09 -14.91 24.47
N HIS A 330 -3.39 -14.62 24.37
CA HIS A 330 -4.29 -14.44 25.51
C HIS A 330 -5.01 -15.73 25.97
N GLY A 331 -4.53 -16.90 25.55
CA GLY A 331 -5.00 -18.20 26.07
C GLY A 331 -6.33 -18.68 25.49
N ALA A 332 -6.80 -18.15 24.36
CA ALA A 332 -7.94 -18.70 23.64
C ALA A 332 -7.54 -19.91 22.77
N GLU A 333 -8.45 -20.86 22.57
CA GLU A 333 -8.31 -21.94 21.61
C GLU A 333 -8.85 -21.48 20.24
N VAL A 334 -7.95 -21.21 19.30
CA VAL A 334 -8.27 -20.53 18.04
C VAL A 334 -8.37 -21.51 16.87
N THR A 335 -9.48 -21.45 16.12
CA THR A 335 -9.65 -22.13 14.83
C THR A 335 -9.82 -21.10 13.72
N MET A 336 -8.90 -21.09 12.76
CA MET A 336 -8.98 -20.22 11.58
C MET A 336 -9.63 -20.95 10.40
N ILE A 337 -10.64 -20.34 9.79
CA ILE A 337 -11.32 -20.88 8.61
C ILE A 337 -10.86 -20.12 7.37
N GLN A 338 -10.15 -20.84 6.49
CA GLN A 338 -9.67 -20.34 5.21
C GLN A 338 -10.51 -20.91 4.07
N ARG A 339 -11.07 -20.04 3.21
CA ARG A 339 -11.87 -20.48 2.03
C ARG A 339 -11.02 -20.83 0.81
N SER A 340 -9.85 -20.22 0.67
CA SER A 340 -8.97 -20.33 -0.50
C SER A 340 -7.50 -20.15 -0.09
N PRO A 341 -6.54 -20.73 -0.82
CA PRO A 341 -5.12 -20.53 -0.54
C PRO A 341 -4.77 -19.04 -0.41
N THR A 342 -3.96 -18.71 0.61
CA THR A 342 -3.43 -17.36 0.81
C THR A 342 -1.90 -17.43 0.84
N PRO A 343 -1.17 -16.58 0.11
CA PRO A 343 0.28 -16.51 0.20
C PRO A 343 0.70 -16.10 1.61
N ILE A 344 1.48 -16.93 2.29
CA ILE A 344 2.06 -16.64 3.61
C ILE A 344 3.55 -16.46 3.44
N THR A 345 4.08 -15.37 4.00
CA THR A 345 5.52 -15.08 4.01
C THR A 345 5.90 -14.54 5.37
N LYS A 346 7.14 -14.79 5.82
CA LYS A 346 7.67 -14.14 7.01
C LYS A 346 7.93 -12.68 6.70
N VAL A 347 7.60 -11.79 7.64
CA VAL A 347 7.90 -10.35 7.53
C VAL A 347 9.39 -10.11 7.27
N SER A 348 10.27 -10.86 7.92
CA SER A 348 11.73 -10.74 7.71
C SER A 348 12.19 -11.16 6.32
N THR A 349 11.63 -12.24 5.77
CA THR A 349 11.94 -12.70 4.41
C THR A 349 11.39 -11.71 3.37
N HIS A 350 10.15 -11.25 3.54
CA HIS A 350 9.56 -10.22 2.68
C HIS A 350 10.36 -8.92 2.70
N GLN A 351 10.76 -8.46 3.89
CA GLN A 351 11.61 -7.28 4.04
C GLN A 351 12.92 -7.44 3.25
N ARG A 352 13.63 -8.57 3.44
CA ARG A 352 14.90 -8.84 2.76
C ARG A 352 14.76 -8.86 1.23
N VAL A 353 13.79 -9.62 0.72
CA VAL A 353 13.67 -9.87 -0.73
C VAL A 353 13.05 -8.68 -1.46
N CYS A 354 12.03 -8.04 -0.87
CA CYS A 354 11.21 -7.07 -1.60
C CYS A 354 11.53 -5.61 -1.28
N LEU A 355 12.00 -5.31 -0.07
CA LEU A 355 12.07 -3.92 0.42
C LEU A 355 13.47 -3.47 0.81
N GLN A 356 14.37 -4.38 1.19
CA GLN A 356 15.64 -4.04 1.85
C GLN A 356 16.50 -3.07 1.05
N ARG A 357 16.52 -3.18 -0.29
CA ARG A 357 17.33 -2.30 -1.13
C ARG A 357 16.86 -0.83 -1.12
N LEU A 358 15.58 -0.58 -0.87
CA LEU A 358 14.98 0.75 -0.98
C LEU A 358 14.52 1.28 0.38
N TYR A 359 13.83 0.46 1.17
CA TYR A 359 13.17 0.84 2.41
C TYR A 359 13.71 0.04 3.59
N SER A 360 14.96 0.32 3.97
CA SER A 360 15.62 -0.25 5.16
C SER A 360 16.59 0.73 5.80
N GLU A 361 16.97 0.47 7.05
CA GLU A 361 18.01 1.25 7.74
C GLU A 361 19.37 1.14 7.04
N GLU A 362 19.67 -0.04 6.48
CA GLU A 362 20.90 -0.28 5.74
C GLU A 362 20.94 0.53 4.44
N ALA A 363 19.82 0.60 3.71
CA ALA A 363 19.70 1.45 2.52
C ALA A 363 19.87 2.93 2.89
N ARG A 364 19.24 3.37 3.97
CA ARG A 364 19.34 4.75 4.48
C ARG A 364 20.76 5.11 4.89
N ALA A 365 21.45 4.24 5.63
CA ALA A 365 22.86 4.40 5.98
C ALA A 365 23.78 4.43 4.75
N GLY A 366 23.39 3.73 3.68
CA GLY A 366 24.05 3.76 2.37
C GLY A 366 23.76 5.01 1.52
N GLY A 367 22.99 5.98 2.05
CA GLY A 367 22.67 7.24 1.36
C GLY A 367 21.36 7.23 0.56
N MET A 368 20.56 6.15 0.63
CA MET A 368 19.23 6.13 0.02
C MET A 368 18.26 6.98 0.85
N SER A 369 17.88 8.15 0.36
CA SER A 369 16.78 8.91 0.96
C SER A 369 15.42 8.29 0.60
N THR A 370 14.39 8.60 1.39
CA THR A 370 13.01 8.15 1.12
C THR A 370 12.53 8.62 -0.25
N GLU A 371 12.83 9.86 -0.63
CA GLU A 371 12.47 10.39 -1.96
C GLU A 371 13.19 9.65 -3.10
N ALA A 372 14.46 9.29 -2.90
CA ALA A 372 15.22 8.53 -3.89
C ALA A 372 14.67 7.10 -4.02
N ALA A 373 14.32 6.46 -2.90
CA ALA A 373 13.69 5.15 -2.87
C ALA A 373 12.32 5.16 -3.57
N ASP A 374 11.49 6.16 -3.29
CA ASP A 374 10.18 6.35 -3.93
C ASP A 374 10.33 6.58 -5.43
N LEU A 375 11.28 7.42 -5.87
CA LEU A 375 11.53 7.65 -7.29
C LEU A 375 11.98 6.36 -7.99
N GLU A 376 12.89 5.61 -7.37
CA GLU A 376 13.38 4.33 -7.91
C GLU A 376 12.26 3.29 -8.01
N PHE A 377 11.38 3.22 -7.00
CA PHE A 377 10.20 2.36 -7.01
C PHE A 377 9.20 2.78 -8.09
N MET A 378 8.82 4.06 -8.11
CA MET A 378 7.83 4.64 -9.01
C MET A 378 8.26 4.61 -10.47
N SER A 379 9.56 4.64 -10.76
CA SER A 379 10.09 4.53 -12.12
C SER A 379 9.94 3.13 -12.73
N THR A 380 9.46 2.13 -11.99
CA THR A 380 9.18 0.79 -12.53
C THR A 380 7.69 0.70 -12.94
N PRO A 381 7.37 0.58 -14.25
CA PRO A 381 6.02 0.30 -14.73
C PRO A 381 5.37 -0.90 -14.05
N TYR A 382 4.05 -0.88 -13.85
CA TYR A 382 3.32 -1.96 -13.17
C TYR A 382 3.50 -3.33 -13.82
N ARG A 383 3.59 -3.41 -15.15
CA ARG A 383 3.86 -4.68 -15.86
C ARG A 383 5.22 -5.28 -15.44
N LEU A 384 6.26 -4.44 -15.38
CA LEU A 384 7.60 -4.88 -14.94
C LEU A 384 7.62 -5.16 -13.43
N LEU A 385 6.87 -4.40 -12.64
CA LEU A 385 6.71 -4.67 -11.21
C LEU A 385 6.07 -6.04 -10.99
N LEU A 386 5.06 -6.42 -11.77
CA LEU A 386 4.44 -7.75 -11.70
C LEU A 386 5.45 -8.87 -12.01
N GLU A 387 6.28 -8.70 -13.05
CA GLU A 387 7.34 -9.67 -13.38
C GLU A 387 8.38 -9.79 -12.26
N LYS A 388 8.81 -8.65 -11.68
CA LYS A 388 9.70 -8.62 -10.51
C LYS A 388 9.07 -9.32 -9.31
N GLN A 389 7.80 -9.04 -9.01
CA GLN A 389 7.06 -9.63 -7.89
C GLN A 389 6.86 -11.14 -8.07
N ARG A 390 6.68 -11.64 -9.29
CA ARG A 390 6.64 -13.09 -9.57
C ARG A 390 7.96 -13.76 -9.23
N ARG A 391 9.10 -13.17 -9.64
CA ARG A 391 10.43 -13.69 -9.30
C ARG A 391 10.66 -13.68 -7.79
N ALA A 392 10.36 -12.55 -7.14
CA ALA A 392 10.43 -12.43 -5.69
C ALA A 392 9.56 -13.51 -5.00
N SER A 393 8.38 -13.80 -5.52
CA SER A 393 7.50 -14.84 -4.95
C SER A 393 8.12 -16.24 -4.98
N PHE A 394 8.91 -16.59 -6.00
CA PHE A 394 9.63 -17.85 -6.05
C PHE A 394 10.75 -17.90 -5.00
N GLU A 395 11.52 -16.82 -4.87
CA GLU A 395 12.58 -16.70 -3.86
C GLU A 395 12.01 -16.73 -2.44
N LEU A 396 10.89 -16.04 -2.19
CA LEU A 396 10.17 -16.07 -0.91
C LEU A 396 9.73 -17.50 -0.59
N LYS A 397 9.16 -18.23 -1.56
CA LYS A 397 8.74 -19.62 -1.39
C LYS A 397 9.92 -20.53 -1.04
N GLU A 398 11.07 -20.32 -1.67
CA GLU A 398 12.28 -21.10 -1.39
C GLU A 398 12.83 -20.82 0.01
N GLN A 399 12.98 -19.55 0.38
CA GLN A 399 13.53 -19.17 1.69
C GLN A 399 12.59 -19.49 2.87
N ASP A 400 11.27 -19.44 2.64
CA ASP A 400 10.26 -19.82 3.62
C ASP A 400 9.78 -21.27 3.46
N ALA A 401 10.48 -22.12 2.70
CA ALA A 401 10.05 -23.49 2.40
C ALA A 401 9.75 -24.33 3.66
N ASP A 402 10.55 -24.22 4.73
CA ASP A 402 10.27 -24.90 6.00
C ASP A 402 8.94 -24.45 6.62
N LEU A 403 8.68 -23.13 6.65
CA LEU A 403 7.43 -22.58 7.16
C LEU A 403 6.25 -23.07 6.32
N LEU A 404 6.36 -22.95 5.01
CA LEU A 404 5.31 -23.37 4.09
C LEU A 404 5.05 -24.88 4.17
N GLN A 405 6.09 -25.69 4.24
CA GLN A 405 5.96 -27.13 4.42
C GLN A 405 5.33 -27.47 5.77
N ARG A 406 5.61 -26.72 6.83
CA ARG A 406 4.96 -26.90 8.15
C ARG A 406 3.49 -26.47 8.14
N LEU A 407 3.13 -25.45 7.36
CA LEU A 407 1.74 -25.03 7.15
C LEU A 407 0.98 -26.04 6.28
N GLU A 408 1.61 -26.59 5.24
CA GLU A 408 1.06 -27.69 4.42
C GLU A 408 0.92 -28.98 5.24
N LYS A 409 1.92 -29.33 6.05
CA LYS A 409 1.83 -30.40 7.06
C LYS A 409 0.82 -30.07 8.18
N GLY A 410 0.43 -28.80 8.28
CA GLY A 410 -0.62 -28.26 9.13
C GLY A 410 -2.03 -28.41 8.54
N GLU A 411 -2.19 -29.05 7.37
CA GLU A 411 -3.45 -29.69 6.97
C GLU A 411 -4.05 -30.45 8.17
N LEU A 412 -5.37 -30.40 8.31
CA LEU A 412 -6.13 -31.03 9.40
C LEU A 412 -5.52 -32.40 9.74
N ARG A 413 -4.83 -32.47 10.89
CA ARG A 413 -3.94 -33.58 11.29
C ARG A 413 -4.60 -34.96 11.30
N ASN A 414 -5.93 -35.00 11.18
CA ASN A 414 -6.81 -36.13 11.39
C ASN A 414 -7.68 -36.51 10.17
N MET A 415 -7.63 -35.77 9.05
CA MET A 415 -8.42 -36.11 7.85
C MET A 415 -7.66 -37.14 7.00
N TRP A 416 -8.27 -38.30 6.73
CA TRP A 416 -7.73 -39.45 5.97
C TRP A 416 -6.54 -40.20 6.59
N LYS A 417 -6.11 -39.81 7.80
CA LYS A 417 -5.05 -40.46 8.59
C LYS A 417 -5.60 -40.90 9.96
N ARG A 418 -4.90 -41.80 10.65
CA ARG A 418 -5.30 -42.30 11.96
C ARG A 418 -5.38 -41.14 12.97
N THR A 419 -6.46 -41.06 13.73
CA THR A 419 -6.52 -40.15 14.88
C THR A 419 -5.73 -40.71 16.06
N ASN A 420 -5.52 -39.91 17.11
CA ASN A 420 -4.95 -40.38 18.38
C ASN A 420 -5.92 -41.26 19.19
N VAL A 421 -7.17 -41.40 18.75
CA VAL A 421 -8.18 -42.28 19.35
C VAL A 421 -8.18 -43.60 18.61
N GLU A 422 -8.04 -44.70 19.36
CA GLU A 422 -8.09 -46.03 18.78
C GLU A 422 -9.47 -46.30 18.16
N GLY A 423 -9.47 -46.76 16.91
CA GLY A 423 -10.70 -47.04 16.16
C GLY A 423 -11.39 -45.84 15.51
N LEU A 424 -10.99 -44.59 15.79
CA LEU A 424 -11.61 -43.39 15.21
C LEU A 424 -10.85 -42.87 13.97
N TRP A 425 -11.60 -42.59 12.90
CA TRP A 425 -11.09 -42.08 11.62
C TRP A 425 -11.99 -40.97 11.09
N LEU A 426 -11.41 -39.96 10.43
CA LEU A 426 -12.16 -38.89 9.77
C LEU A 426 -11.93 -38.94 8.25
N HIS A 427 -13.00 -38.78 7.48
CA HIS A 427 -12.99 -38.73 6.02
C HIS A 427 -13.85 -37.56 5.54
N GLY A 428 -13.31 -36.72 4.66
CA GLY A 428 -13.99 -35.54 4.13
C GLY A 428 -13.32 -34.99 2.88
N GLY A 429 -13.75 -33.83 2.39
CA GLY A 429 -13.17 -33.15 1.23
C GLY A 429 -14.12 -33.07 0.02
N ASN A 430 -13.65 -32.45 -1.06
CA ASN A 430 -14.39 -32.31 -2.32
C ASN A 430 -14.40 -33.62 -3.14
N LEU A 431 -15.10 -33.65 -4.28
CA LEU A 431 -15.26 -34.89 -5.08
C LEU A 431 -13.93 -35.51 -5.55
N LEU A 432 -12.92 -34.69 -5.84
CA LEU A 432 -11.57 -35.17 -6.20
C LEU A 432 -10.92 -35.86 -4.99
N GLN A 433 -10.97 -35.21 -3.83
CA GLN A 433 -10.38 -35.71 -2.58
C GLN A 433 -11.06 -37.00 -2.10
N ASN A 434 -12.40 -37.10 -2.17
CA ASN A 434 -13.11 -38.34 -1.84
C ASN A 434 -12.68 -39.50 -2.75
N ARG A 435 -12.55 -39.24 -4.06
CA ARG A 435 -12.14 -40.26 -5.04
C ARG A 435 -10.74 -40.79 -4.77
N ILE A 436 -9.81 -39.91 -4.42
CA ILE A 436 -8.40 -40.28 -4.20
C ILE A 436 -8.22 -40.91 -2.81
N TYR A 437 -8.72 -40.27 -1.75
CA TYR A 437 -8.35 -40.64 -0.38
C TYR A 437 -9.24 -41.73 0.26
N SER A 438 -10.40 -42.05 -0.33
CA SER A 438 -11.23 -43.18 0.15
C SER A 438 -10.50 -44.52 0.04
N LEU A 439 -9.76 -44.75 -1.05
CA LEU A 439 -8.98 -45.97 -1.24
C LEU A 439 -7.91 -46.14 -0.15
N PHE A 440 -7.12 -45.09 0.12
CA PHE A 440 -6.03 -45.17 1.09
C PHE A 440 -6.53 -45.36 2.53
N LEU A 441 -7.68 -44.76 2.88
CA LEU A 441 -8.31 -45.01 4.18
C LEU A 441 -8.82 -46.46 4.28
N ALA A 442 -9.49 -46.96 3.23
CA ALA A 442 -10.00 -48.33 3.19
C ALA A 442 -8.87 -49.37 3.30
N LEU A 443 -7.73 -49.15 2.63
CA LEU A 443 -6.56 -50.03 2.73
C LEU A 443 -5.97 -50.06 4.13
N GLN A 444 -5.89 -48.91 4.82
CA GLN A 444 -5.41 -48.83 6.21
C GLN A 444 -6.33 -49.55 7.19
N LEU A 445 -7.65 -49.45 6.99
CA LEU A 445 -8.65 -50.18 7.79
C LEU A 445 -8.58 -51.69 7.50
N LYS A 446 -8.48 -52.07 6.23
CA LYS A 446 -8.39 -53.47 5.82
C LYS A 446 -7.12 -54.13 6.35
N ALA A 447 -5.98 -53.46 6.28
CA ALA A 447 -4.72 -53.96 6.82
C ALA A 447 -4.85 -54.32 8.31
N ARG A 448 -5.52 -53.48 9.10
CA ARG A 448 -5.81 -53.77 10.52
C ARG A 448 -6.79 -54.91 10.71
N TYR A 449 -7.85 -54.95 9.90
CA TYR A 449 -8.84 -56.04 9.92
C TYR A 449 -8.21 -57.41 9.63
N VAL A 450 -7.21 -57.48 8.74
CA VAL A 450 -6.48 -58.72 8.43
C VAL A 450 -5.20 -58.89 9.26
N ASN A 451 -5.05 -58.16 10.37
CA ASN A 451 -3.93 -58.24 11.30
C ASN A 451 -2.54 -58.00 10.69
N ILE A 452 -2.44 -57.20 9.61
CA ILE A 452 -1.16 -56.72 9.09
C ILE A 452 -0.60 -55.66 10.06
N PRO A 453 0.66 -55.78 10.51
CA PRO A 453 1.29 -54.75 11.35
C PRO A 453 1.28 -53.38 10.68
N THR A 454 0.69 -52.39 11.35
CA THR A 454 0.58 -51.01 10.84
C THR A 454 1.24 -50.02 11.82
N PRO A 455 2.57 -50.09 12.03
CA PRO A 455 3.26 -49.22 12.97
C PRO A 455 3.16 -47.75 12.55
N VAL A 456 2.94 -46.87 13.53
CA VAL A 456 2.82 -45.42 13.33
C VAL A 456 3.99 -44.75 14.04
N TYR A 457 4.74 -43.92 13.33
CA TYR A 457 5.86 -43.14 13.88
C TYR A 457 5.32 -42.10 14.88
N ASN A 458 5.81 -42.10 16.14
CA ASN A 458 5.50 -41.13 17.22
C ASN A 458 4.03 -41.05 17.72
N ALA A 459 3.28 -42.16 17.81
CA ALA A 459 1.93 -42.12 18.38
C ALA A 459 1.94 -42.13 19.93
N HIS A 460 1.65 -41.00 20.58
CA HIS A 460 1.37 -40.92 22.02
C HIS A 460 -0.14 -41.02 22.29
N ASN A 461 -0.55 -41.97 23.14
CA ASN A 461 -1.94 -42.15 23.59
C ASN A 461 -2.35 -40.98 24.51
N LYS A 462 -3.14 -40.04 23.99
CA LYS A 462 -3.97 -39.16 24.82
C LYS A 462 -5.41 -39.33 24.33
N GLY A 463 -6.25 -39.88 25.20
CA GLY A 463 -7.67 -40.15 24.93
C GLY A 463 -8.45 -38.88 24.60
N PHE A 464 -9.63 -39.07 24.01
CA PHE A 464 -10.54 -38.02 23.58
C PHE A 464 -11.87 -38.27 24.28
N GLU A 465 -12.40 -37.29 25.01
CA GLU A 465 -13.73 -37.32 25.59
C GLU A 465 -14.73 -36.76 24.57
N PHE A 466 -15.79 -37.53 24.30
CA PHE A 466 -16.99 -37.04 23.65
C PHE A 466 -17.83 -36.31 24.70
N LEU A 467 -17.92 -34.98 24.62
CA LEU A 467 -19.02 -34.25 25.26
C LEU A 467 -20.19 -34.23 24.28
N GLY A 468 -21.11 -35.19 24.44
CA GLY A 468 -22.34 -35.29 23.66
C GLY A 468 -23.52 -34.63 24.38
N ALA A 469 -24.16 -33.67 23.69
CA ALA A 469 -25.60 -33.55 23.37
C ALA A 469 -25.83 -32.17 22.76
#